data_AF-A0A6T8KXI6-F1
#
_entry.id   AF-A0A6T8KXI6-F1
#
_cell.length_a   1.000
_cell.length_b   1.000
_cell.length_c   1.000
_cell.angle_alpha   90.00
_cell.angle_beta   90.00
_cell.angle_gamma   90.00
#
_symmetry.space_group_name_H-M   'P 1'
#
loop_
_entity.id
_entity.type
_entity.pdbx_description
1 polymer ?
#
loop_
_entity_poly.entity_id
_entity_poly.type
_entity_poly.pdbx_seq_one_letter_code
_entity_poly.pdbx_strand_id
1 'polypeptide(L)'
;MFNPEMMKLAQEQMSKMTPEQMKAVQDQMSQMSPEAMRAQMAAAQSMMSGISPDQLRAQMANTNIQDMSPEEVARQMKQGQATASAQASYKISGAEQIKQEGNALHNAGKYEEAAAKYLLAKTNLEGDASPAAATIIKSCSLNLAICYLKTGNNKEVLQHASSVLETDPSNLKALYRRGLAYKALGRYKKALVDLRKAMEQYPADEHVKTAVKEAEE
;
A
#
# COMPACT_ATOMS: atom_id res chain seq x y z
N MET A 1 15.61 6.44 -2.12
CA MET A 1 17.06 6.21 -2.29
C MET A 1 17.73 6.43 -0.95
N PHE A 2 18.71 5.59 -0.57
CA PHE A 2 19.47 5.78 0.66
C PHE A 2 20.27 7.09 0.61
N ASN A 3 20.16 7.93 1.64
CA ASN A 3 20.94 9.15 1.77
C ASN A 3 22.45 8.79 1.90
N PRO A 4 23.37 9.45 1.17
CA PRO A 4 24.81 9.24 1.27
C PRO A 4 25.38 9.23 2.70
N GLU A 5 24.82 10.03 3.62
CA GLU A 5 25.24 10.02 5.03
C GLU A 5 24.85 8.73 5.74
N MET A 6 23.72 8.13 5.38
CA MET A 6 23.24 6.88 5.97
C MET A 6 24.14 5.70 5.57
N MET A 7 24.61 5.68 4.33
CA MET A 7 25.56 4.66 3.89
C MET A 7 26.90 4.78 4.62
N LYS A 8 27.39 6.00 4.85
CA LYS A 8 28.60 6.22 5.66
C LYS A 8 28.43 5.73 7.09
N LEU A 9 27.29 6.05 7.73
CA LEU A 9 27.00 5.60 9.09
C LEU A 9 26.92 4.07 9.18
N ALA A 10 26.25 3.42 8.23
CA ALA A 10 26.17 1.95 8.17
C ALA A 10 27.55 1.30 7.95
N GLN A 11 28.38 1.88 7.09
CA GLN A 11 29.74 1.42 6.83
C GLN A 11 30.65 1.59 8.05
N GLU A 12 30.51 2.71 8.77
CA GLU A 12 31.23 2.97 10.02
C GLU A 12 30.86 1.93 11.10
N GLN A 13 29.58 1.60 11.24
CA GLN A 13 29.11 0.56 12.18
C GLN A 13 29.60 -0.84 11.77
N MET A 14 29.55 -1.19 10.48
CA MET A 14 30.08 -2.47 10.00
C MET A 14 31.59 -2.60 10.24
N SER A 15 32.35 -1.50 10.11
CA SER A 15 33.79 -1.51 10.37
C SER A 15 34.15 -1.72 11.85
N LYS A 16 33.17 -1.54 12.77
CA LYS A 16 33.32 -1.73 14.21
C LYS A 16 32.95 -3.16 14.66
N MET A 17 32.44 -4.01 13.77
CA MET A 17 32.04 -5.39 14.09
C MET A 17 33.23 -6.36 14.00
N THR A 18 33.26 -7.36 14.88
CA THR A 18 34.26 -8.43 14.80
C THR A 18 33.95 -9.38 13.64
N PRO A 19 34.95 -10.15 13.13
CA PRO A 19 34.71 -11.14 12.08
C PRO A 19 33.64 -12.19 12.45
N GLU A 20 33.56 -12.57 13.73
CA GLU A 20 32.56 -13.50 14.24
C GLU A 20 31.15 -12.87 14.25
N GLN A 21 31.04 -11.60 14.65
CA GLN A 21 29.79 -10.86 14.58
C GLN A 21 29.33 -10.68 13.13
N MET A 22 30.24 -10.38 12.19
CA MET A 22 29.91 -10.30 10.76
C MET A 22 29.42 -11.64 10.22
N LYS A 23 30.06 -12.75 10.60
CA LYS A 23 29.63 -14.09 10.21
C LYS A 23 28.23 -14.43 10.73
N ALA A 24 27.92 -14.08 11.99
CA ALA A 24 26.59 -14.28 12.55
C ALA A 24 25.50 -13.49 11.78
N VAL A 25 25.79 -12.25 11.38
CA VAL A 25 24.89 -11.44 10.54
C VAL A 25 24.72 -12.07 9.15
N GLN A 26 25.81 -12.53 8.54
CA GLN A 26 25.81 -13.13 7.21
C GLN A 26 25.04 -14.47 7.19
N ASP A 27 25.25 -15.32 8.20
CA ASP A 27 24.53 -16.58 8.36
C ASP A 27 23.03 -16.32 8.54
N GLN A 28 22.64 -15.32 9.35
CA GLN A 28 21.25 -14.93 9.51
C GLN A 28 20.63 -14.39 8.20
N MET A 29 21.36 -13.59 7.42
CA MET A 29 20.89 -13.11 6.12
C MET A 29 20.74 -14.25 5.11
N SER A 30 21.62 -15.25 5.15
CA SER A 30 21.56 -16.42 4.25
C SER A 30 20.35 -17.33 4.51
N GLN A 31 19.83 -17.33 5.74
CA GLN A 31 18.63 -18.10 6.13
C GLN A 31 17.32 -17.40 5.75
N MET A 32 17.35 -16.11 5.35
CA MET A 32 16.16 -15.39 4.95
C MET A 32 15.76 -15.71 3.51
N SER A 33 14.47 -15.93 3.28
CA SER A 33 13.94 -16.05 1.92
C SER A 33 14.08 -14.71 1.17
N PRO A 34 14.19 -14.72 -0.18
CA PRO A 34 14.24 -13.50 -0.98
C PRO A 34 13.05 -12.58 -0.73
N GLU A 35 11.87 -13.15 -0.47
CA GLU A 35 10.65 -12.42 -0.17
C GLU A 35 10.70 -11.78 1.22
N ALA A 36 11.19 -12.51 2.24
CA ALA A 36 11.41 -11.97 3.58
C ALA A 36 12.44 -10.83 3.57
N MET A 37 13.52 -10.97 2.79
CA MET A 37 14.53 -9.92 2.63
C MET A 37 13.96 -8.66 1.98
N ARG A 38 13.15 -8.82 0.94
CA ARG A 38 12.48 -7.68 0.28
C ARG A 38 11.50 -6.98 1.23
N ALA A 39 10.70 -7.75 1.98
CA ALA A 39 9.77 -7.20 2.96
C ALA A 39 10.51 -6.45 4.08
N GLN A 40 11.64 -6.98 4.55
CA GLN A 40 12.45 -6.34 5.58
C GLN A 40 13.14 -5.07 5.09
N MET A 41 13.64 -5.04 3.85
CA MET A 41 14.16 -3.80 3.26
C MET A 41 13.06 -2.75 3.08
N ALA A 42 11.86 -3.16 2.66
CA ALA A 42 10.72 -2.25 2.53
C ALA A 42 10.29 -1.68 3.90
N ALA A 43 10.23 -2.51 4.93
CA ALA A 43 9.95 -2.08 6.31
C ALA A 43 11.04 -1.12 6.82
N ALA A 44 12.32 -1.45 6.59
CA ALA A 44 13.45 -0.59 6.95
C ALA A 44 13.40 0.76 6.21
N GLN A 45 13.04 0.76 4.93
CA GLN A 45 12.83 1.99 4.15
C GLN A 45 11.67 2.84 4.70
N SER A 46 10.57 2.20 5.08
CA SER A 46 9.38 2.88 5.63
C SER A 46 9.64 3.46 7.02
N MET A 47 10.48 2.82 7.84
CA MET A 47 10.95 3.39 9.10
C MET A 47 11.94 4.55 8.85
N MET A 48 12.87 4.38 7.91
CA MET A 48 13.90 5.39 7.63
C MET A 48 13.36 6.66 6.94
N SER A 49 12.23 6.60 6.24
CA SER A 49 11.63 7.80 5.64
C SER A 49 11.07 8.78 6.69
N GLY A 50 10.87 8.34 7.93
CA GLY A 50 10.38 9.16 9.05
C GLY A 50 11.40 9.50 10.14
N ILE A 51 12.64 9.00 10.04
CA ILE A 51 13.70 9.19 11.06
C ILE A 51 14.76 10.16 10.51
N SER A 52 15.06 11.23 11.24
CA SER A 52 16.13 12.15 10.85
C SER A 52 17.53 11.53 11.05
N PRO A 53 18.57 11.97 10.31
CA PRO A 53 19.94 11.49 10.51
C PRO A 53 20.42 11.58 11.96
N ASP A 54 20.00 12.61 12.70
CA ASP A 54 20.33 12.80 14.11
C ASP A 54 19.57 11.83 15.03
N GLN A 55 18.29 11.57 14.75
CA GLN A 55 17.51 10.56 15.48
C GLN A 55 18.10 9.17 15.28
N LEU A 56 18.50 8.84 14.05
CA LEU A 56 19.14 7.56 13.77
C LEU A 56 20.51 7.45 14.45
N ARG A 57 21.32 8.52 14.40
CA ARG A 57 22.60 8.57 15.11
C ARG A 57 22.42 8.39 16.61
N ALA A 58 21.42 9.01 17.23
CA ALA A 58 21.11 8.84 18.65
C ALA A 58 20.66 7.39 18.96
N GLN A 59 19.86 6.78 18.08
CA GLN A 59 19.44 5.39 18.23
C GLN A 59 20.61 4.40 18.12
N MET A 60 21.53 4.63 17.17
CA MET A 60 22.72 3.80 17.00
C MET A 60 23.79 4.07 18.07
N ALA A 61 23.93 5.30 18.55
CA ALA A 61 24.88 5.66 19.61
C ALA A 61 24.53 5.03 20.96
N ASN A 62 23.25 4.76 21.21
CA ASN A 62 22.79 4.04 22.41
C ASN A 62 22.94 2.52 22.31
N THR A 63 23.43 1.98 21.18
CA THR A 63 23.64 0.55 20.99
C THR A 63 25.14 0.27 20.89
N ASN A 64 25.79 -0.09 22.00
CA ASN A 64 27.23 -0.39 21.99
C ASN A 64 27.50 -1.81 21.49
N ILE A 65 27.42 -2.01 20.17
CA ILE A 65 27.59 -3.32 19.49
C ILE A 65 28.97 -3.94 19.77
N GLN A 66 29.96 -3.13 20.16
CA GLN A 66 31.33 -3.56 20.44
C GLN A 66 31.46 -4.48 21.66
N ASP A 67 30.60 -4.32 22.67
CA ASP A 67 30.66 -5.10 23.92
C ASP A 67 29.73 -6.31 23.91
N MET A 68 28.95 -6.50 22.83
CA MET A 68 27.96 -7.56 22.72
C MET A 68 28.56 -8.84 22.14
N SER A 69 28.23 -9.98 22.74
CA SER A 69 28.57 -11.29 22.17
C SER A 69 27.89 -11.50 20.81
N PRO A 70 28.45 -12.35 19.94
CA PRO A 70 27.82 -12.69 18.65
C PRO A 70 26.37 -13.19 18.79
N GLU A 71 26.05 -13.94 19.85
CA GLU A 71 24.70 -14.41 20.14
C GLU A 71 23.75 -13.26 20.51
N GLU A 72 24.22 -12.28 21.29
CA GLU A 72 23.42 -11.12 21.68
C GLU A 72 23.12 -10.21 20.49
N VAL A 73 24.09 -10.02 19.59
CA VAL A 73 23.90 -9.26 18.35
C VAL A 73 22.84 -9.94 17.47
N ALA A 74 22.94 -11.26 17.26
CA ALA A 74 21.95 -12.02 16.50
C ALA A 74 20.54 -11.97 17.16
N ARG A 75 20.49 -12.08 18.49
CA ARG A 75 19.23 -11.99 19.26
C ARG A 75 18.58 -10.61 19.13
N GLN A 76 19.36 -9.54 19.25
CA GLN A 76 18.85 -8.17 19.14
C GLN A 76 18.35 -7.87 17.73
N MET A 77 19.07 -8.32 16.69
CA MET A 77 18.59 -8.20 15.31
C MET A 77 17.30 -8.99 15.08
N LYS A 78 17.21 -10.22 15.59
CA LYS A 78 15.99 -11.05 15.49
C LYS A 78 14.81 -10.42 16.24
N GLN A 79 15.05 -9.80 17.40
CA GLN A 79 14.02 -9.04 18.12
C GLN A 79 13.59 -7.78 17.37
N GLY A 80 14.52 -7.02 16.78
CA GLY A 80 14.21 -5.88 15.93
C GLY A 80 13.37 -6.27 14.71
N GLN A 81 13.72 -7.39 14.07
CA GLN A 81 12.95 -7.99 12.97
C GLN A 81 11.53 -8.39 13.40
N ALA A 82 11.40 -9.08 14.54
CA ALA A 82 10.10 -9.48 15.07
C ALA A 82 9.22 -8.27 15.40
N THR A 83 9.81 -7.21 15.94
CA THR A 83 9.10 -5.97 16.31
C THR A 83 8.63 -5.22 15.06
N ALA A 84 9.50 -5.08 14.05
CA ALA A 84 9.17 -4.46 12.77
C ALA A 84 8.07 -5.24 12.03
N SER A 85 8.17 -6.57 12.01
CA SER A 85 7.18 -7.46 11.40
C SER A 85 5.82 -7.37 12.12
N ALA A 86 5.82 -7.36 13.45
CA ALA A 86 4.61 -7.16 14.25
C ALA A 86 3.96 -5.80 13.99
N GLN A 87 4.76 -4.73 13.90
CA GLN A 87 4.26 -3.39 13.61
C GLN A 87 3.66 -3.29 12.20
N ALA A 88 4.29 -3.91 11.19
CA ALA A 88 3.75 -3.98 9.84
C ALA A 88 2.42 -4.78 9.81
N SER A 89 2.38 -5.92 10.50
CA SER A 89 1.17 -6.74 10.64
C SER A 89 0.01 -5.99 11.33
N TYR A 90 0.33 -5.16 12.33
CA TYR A 90 -0.66 -4.34 13.03
C TYR A 90 -1.30 -3.29 12.11
N LYS A 91 -0.49 -2.57 11.30
CA LYS A 91 -1.02 -1.58 10.34
C LYS A 91 -1.97 -2.20 9.33
N ILE A 92 -1.58 -3.35 8.76
CA ILE A 92 -2.40 -4.10 7.81
C ILE A 92 -3.71 -4.55 8.45
N SER A 93 -3.65 -5.15 9.64
CA SER A 93 -4.83 -5.64 10.36
C SER A 93 -5.79 -4.50 10.72
N GLY A 94 -5.27 -3.37 11.18
CA GLY A 94 -6.07 -2.19 11.49
C GLY A 94 -6.74 -1.59 10.25
N ALA A 95 -6.02 -1.46 9.14
CA ALA A 95 -6.59 -0.98 7.88
C ALA A 95 -7.68 -1.92 7.33
N GLU A 96 -7.48 -3.23 7.46
CA GLU A 96 -8.48 -4.23 7.09
C GLU A 96 -9.76 -4.07 7.92
N GLN A 97 -9.66 -3.89 9.25
CA GLN A 97 -10.82 -3.67 10.11
C GLN A 97 -11.57 -2.39 9.72
N ILE A 98 -10.88 -1.28 9.50
CA ILE A 98 -11.49 -0.01 9.08
C ILE A 98 -12.20 -0.17 7.74
N LYS A 99 -11.61 -0.93 6.79
CA LYS A 99 -12.28 -1.27 5.53
C LYS A 99 -13.58 -2.06 5.78
N GLN A 100 -13.59 -3.02 6.71
CA GLN A 100 -14.81 -3.77 7.04
C GLN A 100 -15.90 -2.88 7.66
N GLU A 101 -15.54 -1.89 8.48
CA GLU A 101 -16.48 -0.88 8.95
C GLU A 101 -17.08 -0.06 7.79
N GLY A 102 -16.24 0.33 6.83
CA GLY A 102 -16.68 0.97 5.59
C GLY A 102 -17.65 0.09 4.79
N ASN A 103 -17.39 -1.22 4.71
CA ASN A 103 -18.29 -2.18 4.04
C ASN A 103 -19.65 -2.24 4.74
N ALA A 104 -19.68 -2.27 6.07
CA ALA A 104 -20.92 -2.26 6.84
C ALA A 104 -21.73 -0.98 6.59
N LEU A 105 -21.09 0.19 6.59
CA LEU A 105 -21.73 1.47 6.30
C LEU A 105 -22.26 1.55 4.86
N HIS A 106 -21.48 1.06 3.89
CA HIS A 106 -21.91 0.99 2.49
C HIS A 106 -23.16 0.13 2.33
N ASN A 107 -23.20 -1.04 2.99
CA ASN A 107 -24.36 -1.94 2.97
C ASN A 107 -25.59 -1.33 3.66
N ALA A 108 -25.37 -0.42 4.62
CA ALA A 108 -26.42 0.39 5.24
C ALA A 108 -26.84 1.63 4.41
N GLY A 109 -26.26 1.82 3.22
CA GLY A 109 -26.55 2.98 2.35
C GLY A 109 -25.92 4.30 2.79
N LYS A 110 -25.05 4.28 3.81
CA LYS A 110 -24.37 5.46 4.35
C LYS A 110 -23.08 5.72 3.58
N TYR A 111 -23.21 6.18 2.33
CA TYR A 111 -22.10 6.22 1.37
C TYR A 111 -21.00 7.22 1.75
N GLU A 112 -21.35 8.39 2.31
CA GLU A 112 -20.38 9.38 2.78
C GLU A 112 -19.56 8.87 3.97
N GLU A 113 -20.24 8.26 4.96
CA GLU A 113 -19.59 7.64 6.13
C GLU A 113 -18.68 6.47 5.70
N ALA A 114 -19.15 5.65 4.75
CA ALA A 114 -18.38 4.56 4.18
C ALA A 114 -17.12 5.08 3.46
N ALA A 115 -17.26 6.14 2.66
CA ALA A 115 -16.14 6.78 1.99
C ALA A 115 -15.08 7.28 2.99
N ALA A 116 -15.50 7.90 4.09
CA ALA A 116 -14.58 8.34 5.14
C ALA A 116 -13.76 7.18 5.73
N LYS A 117 -14.38 6.02 5.96
CA LYS A 117 -13.67 4.82 6.44
C LYS A 117 -12.67 4.28 5.41
N TYR A 118 -13.07 4.17 4.14
CA TYR A 118 -12.14 3.70 3.11
C TYR A 118 -10.95 4.63 2.88
N LEU A 119 -11.16 5.96 2.98
CA LEU A 119 -10.05 6.93 2.94
C LEU A 119 -9.10 6.72 4.12
N LEU A 120 -9.64 6.61 5.34
CA LEU A 120 -8.84 6.38 6.53
C LEU A 120 -8.01 5.08 6.43
N ALA A 121 -8.60 3.99 5.94
CA ALA A 121 -7.89 2.73 5.72
C ALA A 121 -6.74 2.90 4.72
N LYS A 122 -6.92 3.66 3.64
CA LYS A 122 -5.85 3.96 2.67
C LYS A 122 -4.76 4.83 3.27
N THR A 123 -5.13 5.89 4.00
CA THR A 123 -4.16 6.81 4.61
C THR A 123 -3.30 6.11 5.66
N ASN A 124 -3.86 5.17 6.42
CA ASN A 124 -3.08 4.35 7.36
C ASN A 124 -2.04 3.44 6.68
N LEU A 125 -2.15 3.23 5.37
CA LEU A 125 -1.25 2.42 4.54
C LEU A 125 -0.39 3.27 3.59
N GLU A 126 -0.40 4.60 3.73
CA GLU A 126 0.46 5.46 2.91
C GLU A 126 1.93 5.14 3.15
N GLY A 127 2.68 5.00 2.05
CA GLY A 127 4.09 4.62 2.08
C GLY A 127 4.36 3.12 2.34
N ASP A 128 3.33 2.30 2.55
CA ASP A 128 3.46 0.86 2.65
C ASP A 128 3.39 0.21 1.25
N ALA A 129 4.55 -0.26 0.77
CA ALA A 129 4.69 -0.89 -0.54
C ALA A 129 4.46 -2.42 -0.51
N SER A 130 3.95 -2.98 0.59
CA SER A 130 3.70 -4.42 0.69
C SER A 130 2.54 -4.87 -0.22
N PRO A 131 2.57 -6.12 -0.72
CA PRO A 131 1.44 -6.67 -1.48
C PRO A 131 0.12 -6.68 -0.71
N ALA A 132 0.18 -6.85 0.62
CA ALA A 132 -0.98 -6.78 1.50
C ALA A 132 -1.60 -5.38 1.50
N ALA A 133 -0.76 -4.34 1.69
CA ALA A 133 -1.22 -2.96 1.62
C ALA A 133 -1.80 -2.62 0.25
N ALA A 134 -1.12 -3.00 -0.83
CA ALA A 134 -1.58 -2.78 -2.20
C ALA A 134 -2.98 -3.40 -2.46
N THR A 135 -3.22 -4.61 -1.93
CA THR A 135 -4.52 -5.29 -2.03
C THR A 135 -5.62 -4.51 -1.32
N ILE A 136 -5.37 -4.05 -0.09
CA ILE A 136 -6.33 -3.25 0.69
C ILE A 136 -6.58 -1.90 0.02
N ILE A 137 -5.53 -1.21 -0.43
CA ILE A 137 -5.61 0.09 -1.11
C ILE A 137 -6.43 -0.01 -2.40
N LYS A 138 -6.22 -1.07 -3.19
CA LYS A 138 -7.01 -1.34 -4.41
C LYS A 138 -8.48 -1.57 -4.07
N SER A 139 -8.76 -2.41 -3.07
CA SER A 139 -10.14 -2.67 -2.64
C SER A 139 -10.84 -1.41 -2.12
N CYS A 140 -10.16 -0.60 -1.30
CA CYS A 140 -10.70 0.66 -0.78
C CYS A 140 -10.93 1.67 -1.91
N SER A 141 -10.04 1.77 -2.89
CA SER A 141 -10.19 2.67 -4.05
C SER A 141 -11.38 2.29 -4.92
N LEU A 142 -11.61 0.99 -5.14
CA LEU A 142 -12.84 0.52 -5.78
C LEU A 142 -14.06 0.93 -4.96
N ASN A 143 -14.08 0.67 -3.66
CA ASN A 143 -15.22 0.97 -2.81
C ASN A 143 -15.52 2.48 -2.70
N LEU A 144 -14.48 3.32 -2.68
CA LEU A 144 -14.61 4.78 -2.80
C LEU A 144 -15.27 5.19 -4.10
N ALA A 145 -14.82 4.62 -5.24
CA ALA A 145 -15.39 4.94 -6.54
C ALA A 145 -16.90 4.64 -6.62
N ILE A 146 -17.39 3.56 -5.98
CA ILE A 146 -18.85 3.32 -5.94
C ILE A 146 -19.58 4.23 -4.95
N CYS A 147 -19.00 4.54 -3.78
CA CYS A 147 -19.60 5.49 -2.84
C CYS A 147 -19.76 6.86 -3.51
N TYR A 148 -18.73 7.35 -4.19
CA TYR A 148 -18.79 8.64 -4.88
C TYR A 148 -19.70 8.66 -6.11
N LEU A 149 -19.89 7.53 -6.79
CA LEU A 149 -20.95 7.43 -7.80
C LEU A 149 -22.34 7.58 -7.17
N LYS A 150 -22.57 6.95 -6.00
CA LYS A 150 -23.85 7.03 -5.29
C LYS A 150 -24.14 8.42 -4.74
N THR A 151 -23.11 9.21 -4.45
CA THR A 151 -23.23 10.60 -3.96
C THR A 151 -23.05 11.65 -5.06
N GLY A 152 -22.87 11.24 -6.32
CA GLY A 152 -22.73 12.14 -7.47
C GLY A 152 -21.38 12.86 -7.58
N ASN A 153 -20.40 12.55 -6.74
CA ASN A 153 -19.07 13.16 -6.79
C ASN A 153 -18.19 12.52 -7.88
N ASN A 154 -18.52 12.79 -9.14
CA ASN A 154 -17.86 12.17 -10.28
C ASN A 154 -16.35 12.44 -10.39
N LYS A 155 -15.85 13.56 -9.84
CA LYS A 155 -14.40 13.86 -9.86
C LYS A 155 -13.60 12.86 -9.01
N GLU A 156 -14.09 12.55 -7.83
CA GLU A 156 -13.48 11.55 -6.94
C GLU A 156 -13.54 10.14 -7.53
N VAL A 157 -14.63 9.82 -8.25
CA VAL A 157 -14.72 8.55 -8.99
C VAL A 157 -13.60 8.45 -10.02
N LEU A 158 -13.34 9.50 -10.80
CA LEU A 158 -12.27 9.52 -11.78
C LEU A 158 -10.90 9.31 -11.13
N GLN A 159 -10.63 9.94 -9.98
CA GLN A 159 -9.37 9.80 -9.26
C GLN A 159 -9.16 8.36 -8.78
N HIS A 160 -10.11 7.82 -8.02
CA HIS A 160 -9.95 6.50 -7.43
C HIS A 160 -9.98 5.37 -8.45
N ALA A 161 -10.88 5.43 -9.44
CA ALA A 161 -10.91 4.43 -10.50
C ALA A 161 -9.64 4.47 -11.37
N SER A 162 -9.09 5.66 -11.67
CA SER A 162 -7.83 5.76 -12.43
C SER A 162 -6.65 5.18 -11.66
N SER A 163 -6.54 5.42 -10.35
CA SER A 163 -5.48 4.82 -9.52
C SER A 163 -5.50 3.28 -9.53
N VAL A 164 -6.68 2.67 -9.63
CA VAL A 164 -6.79 1.22 -9.78
C VAL A 164 -6.32 0.79 -11.17
N LEU A 165 -6.73 1.52 -12.22
CA LEU A 165 -6.38 1.20 -13.61
C LEU A 165 -4.91 1.45 -13.95
N GLU A 166 -4.19 2.25 -13.17
CA GLU A 166 -2.73 2.38 -13.27
C GLU A 166 -2.00 1.07 -12.93
N THR A 167 -2.56 0.29 -12.00
CA THR A 167 -1.97 -0.98 -11.53
C THR A 167 -2.64 -2.22 -12.11
N ASP A 168 -3.92 -2.11 -12.46
CA ASP A 168 -4.74 -3.18 -13.05
C ASP A 168 -5.58 -2.59 -14.20
N PRO A 169 -5.00 -2.39 -15.40
CA PRO A 169 -5.65 -1.70 -16.51
C PRO A 169 -6.91 -2.37 -17.05
N SER A 170 -7.09 -3.67 -16.77
CA SER A 170 -8.26 -4.45 -17.17
C SER A 170 -9.31 -4.55 -16.06
N ASN A 171 -9.16 -3.87 -14.93
CA ASN A 171 -10.11 -3.97 -13.83
C ASN A 171 -11.52 -3.52 -14.24
N LEU A 172 -12.43 -4.49 -14.40
CA LEU A 172 -13.80 -4.26 -14.85
C LEU A 172 -14.52 -3.19 -14.01
N LYS A 173 -14.46 -3.32 -12.68
CA LYS A 173 -15.19 -2.41 -11.77
C LYS A 173 -14.69 -0.99 -11.92
N ALA A 174 -13.38 -0.78 -12.06
CA ALA A 174 -12.81 0.53 -12.26
C ALA A 174 -13.14 1.11 -13.65
N LEU A 175 -13.03 0.32 -14.72
CA LEU A 175 -13.42 0.73 -16.08
C LEU A 175 -14.88 1.20 -16.12
N TYR A 176 -15.79 0.35 -15.64
CA TYR A 176 -17.22 0.66 -15.64
C TYR A 176 -17.53 1.93 -14.83
N ARG A 177 -17.00 2.04 -13.60
CA ARG A 177 -17.25 3.20 -12.73
C ARG A 177 -16.67 4.49 -13.29
N ARG A 178 -15.45 4.45 -13.86
CA ARG A 178 -14.83 5.61 -14.50
C ARG A 178 -15.59 6.03 -15.75
N GLY A 179 -16.06 5.06 -16.54
CA GLY A 179 -16.92 5.28 -17.69
C GLY A 179 -18.22 6.01 -17.32
N LEU A 180 -18.92 5.55 -16.28
CA LEU A 180 -20.11 6.23 -15.76
C LEU A 180 -19.83 7.66 -15.31
N ALA A 181 -18.72 7.89 -14.60
CA ALA A 181 -18.34 9.24 -14.17
C ALA A 181 -17.97 10.16 -15.34
N TYR A 182 -17.29 9.65 -16.36
CA TYR A 182 -17.04 10.42 -17.59
C TYR A 182 -18.34 10.81 -18.28
N LYS A 183 -19.30 9.87 -18.40
CA LYS A 183 -20.62 10.14 -18.97
C LYS A 183 -21.35 11.24 -18.19
N ALA A 184 -21.41 11.12 -16.86
CA ALA A 184 -22.04 12.11 -15.99
C ALA A 184 -21.39 13.51 -16.07
N LEU A 185 -20.13 13.59 -16.49
CA LEU A 185 -19.40 14.84 -16.73
C LEU A 185 -19.47 15.33 -18.19
N GLY A 186 -20.29 14.71 -19.04
CA GLY A 186 -20.42 15.04 -20.47
C GLY A 186 -19.21 14.66 -21.32
N ARG A 187 -18.30 13.82 -20.79
CA ARG A 187 -17.06 13.39 -21.46
C ARG A 187 -17.27 12.07 -22.21
N TYR A 188 -18.26 12.02 -23.09
CA TYR A 188 -18.76 10.81 -23.75
C TYR A 188 -17.68 10.00 -24.47
N LYS A 189 -16.77 10.64 -25.21
CA LYS A 189 -15.65 9.94 -25.89
C LYS A 189 -14.79 9.13 -24.93
N LYS A 190 -14.50 9.67 -23.74
CA LYS A 190 -13.72 8.95 -22.71
C LYS A 190 -14.56 7.86 -22.04
N ALA A 191 -15.86 8.12 -21.82
CA ALA A 191 -16.78 7.13 -21.29
C ALA A 191 -16.85 5.88 -22.18
N LEU A 192 -17.01 6.07 -23.49
CA LEU A 192 -17.09 4.97 -24.45
C LEU A 192 -15.82 4.12 -24.49
N VAL A 193 -14.64 4.72 -24.34
CA VAL A 193 -13.38 3.97 -24.27
C VAL A 193 -13.37 3.01 -23.09
N ASP A 194 -13.77 3.47 -21.90
CA ASP A 194 -13.78 2.62 -20.70
C ASP A 194 -14.93 1.61 -20.73
N LEU A 195 -16.13 2.02 -21.14
CA LEU A 195 -17.33 1.18 -21.15
C LEU A 195 -17.26 0.09 -22.22
N ARG A 196 -16.68 0.35 -23.40
CA ARG A 196 -16.48 -0.70 -24.42
C ARG A 196 -15.48 -1.75 -23.97
N LYS A 197 -14.38 -1.34 -23.31
CA LYS A 197 -13.45 -2.30 -22.68
C LYS A 197 -14.11 -3.14 -21.59
N ALA A 198 -15.01 -2.53 -20.80
CA ALA A 198 -15.81 -3.29 -19.83
C ALA A 198 -16.75 -4.29 -20.54
N MET A 199 -17.39 -3.86 -21.64
CA MET A 199 -18.31 -4.69 -22.43
C MET A 199 -17.59 -5.85 -23.14
N GLU A 200 -16.36 -5.65 -23.61
CA GLU A 200 -15.53 -6.71 -24.20
C GLU A 200 -15.27 -7.85 -23.21
N GLN A 201 -15.09 -7.52 -21.93
CA GLN A 201 -14.88 -8.52 -20.88
C GLN A 201 -16.17 -9.19 -20.42
N TYR A 202 -17.28 -8.45 -20.38
CA TYR A 202 -18.59 -8.93 -19.92
C TYR A 202 -19.69 -8.54 -20.91
N PRO A 203 -19.73 -9.17 -22.10
CA PRO A 203 -20.63 -8.80 -23.18
C PRO A 203 -22.10 -9.14 -22.91
N ALA A 204 -22.39 -9.88 -21.85
CA ALA A 204 -23.75 -10.21 -21.42
C ALA A 204 -24.28 -9.30 -20.30
N ASP A 205 -23.46 -8.37 -19.77
CA ASP A 205 -23.93 -7.46 -18.72
C ASP A 205 -24.77 -6.32 -19.31
N GLU A 206 -26.08 -6.39 -19.09
CA GLU A 206 -27.04 -5.40 -19.58
C GLU A 206 -26.77 -3.99 -19.04
N HIS A 207 -26.23 -3.83 -17.83
CA HIS A 207 -25.90 -2.50 -17.29
C HIS A 207 -24.75 -1.86 -18.06
N VAL A 208 -23.80 -2.66 -18.53
CA VAL A 208 -22.68 -2.18 -19.35
C VAL A 208 -23.18 -1.80 -20.74
N LYS A 209 -24.03 -2.64 -21.36
CA LYS A 209 -24.63 -2.34 -22.68
C LYS A 209 -25.45 -1.05 -22.66
N THR A 210 -26.33 -0.90 -21.67
CA THR A 210 -27.14 0.32 -21.51
C THR A 210 -26.25 1.54 -21.32
N ALA A 211 -25.21 1.43 -20.48
CA ALA A 211 -24.28 2.55 -20.28
C ALA A 211 -23.51 2.93 -21.56
N VAL A 212 -23.14 1.97 -22.41
CA VAL A 212 -22.53 2.23 -23.72
C VAL A 212 -23.52 2.97 -24.62
N LYS A 213 -24.74 2.45 -24.77
CA LYS A 213 -25.77 3.06 -25.62
C LYS A 213 -26.08 4.50 -25.20
N GLU A 214 -26.27 4.75 -23.92
CA GLU A 214 -26.51 6.09 -23.36
C GLU A 214 -25.33 7.06 -23.54
N ALA A 215 -24.11 6.57 -23.81
CA ALA A 215 -22.95 7.41 -24.10
C ALA A 215 -22.71 7.62 -25.61
N GLU A 216 -23.49 6.96 -26.47
CA GLU A 216 -23.48 7.13 -27.93
C GLU A 216 -24.53 8.13 -28.43
N GLU A 217 -25.61 8.33 -27.66
CA GLU A 217 -26.69 9.30 -27.88
C GLU A 217 -26.26 10.73 -27.47
#